data_AF-A0A3N5IUX8-F1
#
_entry.id   AF-A0A3N5IUX8-F1
#
_cell.length_a   1.000
_cell.length_b   1.000
_cell.length_c   1.000
_cell.angle_alpha   90.00
_cell.angle_beta   90.00
_cell.angle_gamma   90.00
#
_symmetry.space_group_name_H-M   'P 1'
#
loop_
_entity.id
_entity.type
_entity.pdbx_description
1 polymer ?
#
loop_
_entity_poly.entity_id
_entity_poly.type
_entity_poly.pdbx_seq_one_letter_code
_entity_poly.pdbx_strand_id
1 'polypeptide(L)'
;FPEHLAVAGQALKIPHMGWNHVTFSRKHPVFADIDPAAEFYFVHSYYPSPSDEIAILGTTEYGITFCSVLAVKNLVAMQFHPEKSGRPGLQILKNFCAWRGNDF
;
A
#
# COMPACT_ATOMS: atom_id res chain seq x y z
N PHE A 1 -3.19 9.82 -11.87
CA PHE A 1 -4.54 9.26 -12.14
C PHE A 1 -5.05 9.79 -13.48
N PRO A 2 -5.91 9.04 -14.21
CA PRO A 2 -6.58 9.55 -15.40
C PRO A 2 -7.38 10.83 -15.13
N GLU A 3 -7.46 11.73 -16.11
CA GLU A 3 -8.40 12.85 -16.09
C GLU A 3 -9.83 12.25 -16.14
N HIS A 4 -10.68 12.56 -15.15
CA HIS A 4 -12.05 12.02 -14.97
C HIS A 4 -12.19 10.62 -14.33
N LEU A 5 -11.39 10.34 -13.29
CA LEU A 5 -11.58 9.16 -12.46
C LEU A 5 -12.93 9.21 -11.71
N ALA A 6 -13.77 8.18 -11.85
CA ALA A 6 -15.07 8.10 -11.19
C ALA A 6 -15.40 6.67 -10.73
N VAL A 7 -16.12 6.55 -9.63
CA VAL A 7 -16.67 5.27 -9.13
C VAL A 7 -18.18 5.45 -8.94
N ALA A 8 -18.96 4.53 -9.49
CA ALA A 8 -20.43 4.55 -9.42
C ALA A 8 -21.05 5.92 -9.83
N GLY A 9 -20.48 6.58 -10.83
CA GLY A 9 -20.95 7.89 -11.33
C GLY A 9 -20.53 9.09 -10.49
N GLN A 10 -19.73 8.91 -9.43
CA GLN A 10 -19.16 10.00 -8.65
C GLN A 10 -17.69 10.21 -8.98
N ALA A 11 -17.33 11.45 -9.31
CA ALA A 11 -15.94 11.82 -9.54
C ALA A 11 -15.11 11.66 -8.26
N LEU A 12 -13.99 10.95 -8.37
CA LEU A 12 -13.03 10.82 -7.28
C LEU A 12 -12.14 12.07 -7.21
N LYS A 13 -11.81 12.47 -5.99
CA LYS A 13 -10.96 13.63 -5.72
C LYS A 13 -9.49 13.24 -5.91
N ILE A 14 -8.72 14.10 -6.57
CA ILE A 14 -7.26 14.00 -6.61
C ILE A 14 -6.69 15.16 -5.79
N PRO A 15 -5.79 14.90 -4.81
CA PRO A 15 -5.13 13.62 -4.49
C PRO A 15 -6.08 12.55 -3.93
N HIS A 16 -5.74 11.27 -4.14
CA HIS A 16 -6.26 10.18 -3.31
C HIS A 16 -5.81 10.47 -1.87
N MET A 17 -6.78 10.83 -1.02
CA MET A 17 -6.54 11.26 0.35
C MET A 17 -7.55 10.62 1.30
N GLY A 18 -7.06 9.94 2.32
CA GLY A 18 -7.89 9.28 3.32
C GLY A 18 -7.42 7.87 3.66
N TRP A 19 -8.28 7.14 4.34
CA TRP A 19 -8.06 5.75 4.71
C TRP A 19 -8.50 4.84 3.56
N ASN A 20 -7.66 3.86 3.21
CA ASN A 20 -7.97 2.88 2.17
C ASN A 20 -7.28 1.54 2.47
N HIS A 21 -7.78 0.47 1.87
CA HIS A 21 -7.31 -0.90 2.06
C HIS A 21 -6.17 -1.27 1.08
N VAL A 22 -5.37 -2.26 1.47
CA VAL A 22 -4.32 -2.86 0.63
C VAL A 22 -4.57 -4.35 0.52
N THR A 23 -4.77 -4.83 -0.71
CA THR A 23 -4.83 -6.26 -1.01
C THR A 23 -3.42 -6.78 -1.24
N PHE A 24 -2.94 -7.68 -0.38
CA PHE A 24 -1.62 -8.28 -0.48
C PHE A 24 -1.66 -9.57 -1.31
N SER A 25 -0.73 -9.72 -2.27
CA SER A 25 -0.63 -10.89 -3.15
C SER A 25 0.06 -12.09 -2.49
N ARG A 26 0.89 -11.84 -1.47
CA ARG A 26 1.62 -12.85 -0.70
C ARG A 26 1.93 -12.35 0.71
N LYS A 27 2.29 -13.28 1.60
CA LYS A 27 2.76 -12.94 2.95
C LYS A 27 4.14 -12.31 2.89
N HIS A 28 4.41 -11.38 3.80
CA HIS A 28 5.73 -10.76 3.96
C HIS A 28 5.95 -10.35 5.43
N PRO A 29 7.13 -10.58 6.04
CA PRO A 29 7.36 -10.34 7.47
C PRO A 29 6.99 -8.93 7.96
N VAL A 30 7.27 -7.91 7.14
CA VAL A 30 6.92 -6.50 7.43
C VAL A 30 5.42 -6.29 7.65
N PHE A 31 4.56 -7.12 7.04
CA PHE A 31 3.11 -7.03 7.14
C PHE A 31 2.48 -8.15 7.99
N ALA A 32 3.29 -8.86 8.80
CA ALA A 32 2.80 -9.87 9.72
C ALA A 32 1.93 -9.25 10.83
N ASP A 33 0.95 -10.02 11.31
CA ASP A 33 0.06 -9.66 12.43
C ASP A 33 -0.72 -8.35 12.21
N ILE A 34 -1.04 -8.05 10.96
CA ILE A 34 -1.94 -6.96 10.57
C ILE A 34 -3.32 -7.54 10.29
N ASP A 35 -4.35 -6.89 10.83
CA ASP A 35 -5.74 -7.22 10.55
C ASP A 35 -6.00 -7.12 9.02
N PRO A 36 -6.54 -8.15 8.37
CA PRO A 36 -6.93 -8.09 6.95
C PRO A 36 -7.94 -6.97 6.63
N ALA A 37 -8.70 -6.47 7.61
CA ALA A 37 -9.61 -5.34 7.43
C ALA A 37 -8.95 -3.97 7.72
N ALA A 38 -7.64 -3.94 8.03
CA ALA A 38 -6.94 -2.69 8.30
C ALA A 38 -6.94 -1.76 7.08
N GLU A 39 -7.04 -0.47 7.37
CA GLU A 39 -6.88 0.62 6.42
C GLU A 39 -5.65 1.45 6.77
N PHE A 40 -5.07 2.06 5.74
CA PHE A 40 -3.88 2.89 5.85
C PHE A 40 -4.14 4.28 5.29
N TYR A 41 -3.41 5.27 5.79
CA TYR A 41 -3.58 6.66 5.38
C TYR A 41 -2.78 6.95 4.11
N PHE A 42 -3.49 7.30 3.04
CA PHE A 42 -2.94 7.73 1.75
C PHE A 42 -3.09 9.24 1.57
N VAL A 43 -2.12 9.86 0.89
CA VAL A 43 -2.18 11.25 0.41
C VAL A 43 -1.27 11.43 -0.80
N HIS A 44 -1.79 11.21 -2.02
CA HIS A 44 -0.97 11.27 -3.24
C HIS A 44 -1.79 11.55 -4.52
N SER A 45 -1.17 12.20 -5.51
CA SER A 45 -1.77 12.42 -6.85
C SER A 45 -1.16 11.51 -7.93
N TYR A 46 0.01 10.94 -7.64
CA TYR A 46 0.74 10.02 -8.50
C TYR A 46 0.91 8.69 -7.78
N TYR A 47 1.02 7.59 -8.51
CA TYR A 47 1.21 6.25 -7.96
C TYR A 47 2.28 5.53 -8.78
N PRO A 48 3.00 4.56 -8.19
CA PRO A 48 3.98 3.78 -8.93
C PRO A 48 3.27 2.83 -9.92
N SER A 49 3.81 2.76 -11.12
CA SER A 49 3.40 1.80 -12.17
C SER A 49 4.63 0.99 -12.58
N PRO A 50 5.07 0.04 -11.72
CA PRO A 50 6.24 -0.79 -12.01
C PRO A 50 5.96 -1.71 -13.19
N SER A 51 6.95 -1.92 -14.06
CA SER A 51 6.85 -2.86 -15.18
C SER A 51 7.04 -4.32 -14.76
N ASP A 52 7.69 -4.55 -13.62
CA ASP A 52 7.87 -5.89 -13.05
C ASP A 52 6.75 -6.18 -12.04
N GLU A 53 5.82 -7.05 -12.43
CA GLU A 53 4.68 -7.43 -11.60
C GLU A 53 5.08 -8.26 -10.37
N ILE A 54 6.22 -8.98 -10.42
CA ILE A 54 6.71 -9.80 -9.30
C ILE A 54 7.09 -8.89 -8.12
N ALA A 55 7.54 -7.68 -8.42
CA ALA A 55 7.87 -6.68 -7.41
C ALA A 55 6.63 -6.17 -6.65
N ILE A 56 5.43 -6.28 -7.21
CA ILE A 56 4.18 -5.84 -6.58
C ILE A 56 3.81 -6.81 -5.46
N LEU A 57 3.78 -6.31 -4.23
CA LEU A 57 3.36 -7.06 -3.05
C LEU A 57 1.92 -6.72 -2.65
N GLY A 58 1.50 -5.46 -2.85
CA GLY A 58 0.18 -5.01 -2.46
C GLY A 58 -0.39 -3.99 -3.44
N THR A 59 -1.70 -4.06 -3.64
CA THR A 59 -2.46 -3.18 -4.52
C THR A 59 -3.60 -2.51 -3.77
N THR A 60 -3.97 -1.32 -4.22
CA THR A 60 -5.12 -0.57 -3.67
C THR A 60 -6.03 -0.15 -4.82
N GLU A 61 -7.34 -0.18 -4.56
CA GLU A 61 -8.36 0.32 -5.48
C GLU A 61 -8.74 1.76 -5.12
N TYR A 62 -8.64 2.65 -6.10
CA TYR A 62 -9.15 4.02 -6.03
C TYR A 62 -9.58 4.45 -7.43
N GLY A 63 -10.74 3.97 -7.89
CA GLY A 63 -11.23 4.11 -9.28
C GLY A 63 -10.43 3.36 -10.34
N ILE A 64 -9.18 3.04 -10.03
CA ILE A 64 -8.29 2.10 -10.71
C ILE A 64 -7.56 1.29 -9.65
N THR A 65 -7.04 0.14 -10.03
CA THR A 65 -6.08 -0.62 -9.21
C THR A 65 -4.67 -0.09 -9.47
N PHE A 66 -3.93 0.20 -8.41
CA PHE A 66 -2.53 0.62 -8.51
C PHE A 66 -1.65 -0.12 -7.49
N CYS A 67 -0.35 -0.16 -7.76
CA CYS A 67 0.65 -0.70 -6.84
C CYS A 67 0.75 0.21 -5.60
N SER A 68 0.38 -0.28 -4.43
CA SER A 68 0.50 0.46 -3.17
C SER A 68 1.60 -0.08 -2.26
N VAL A 69 2.10 -1.29 -2.52
CA VAL A 69 3.24 -1.88 -1.82
C VAL A 69 4.14 -2.65 -2.80
N LEU A 70 5.44 -2.37 -2.76
CA LEU A 70 6.49 -3.09 -3.45
C LEU A 70 7.32 -3.91 -2.46
N ALA A 71 7.75 -5.10 -2.85
CA ALA A 71 8.77 -5.86 -2.14
C ALA A 71 9.68 -6.64 -3.09
N VAL A 72 10.98 -6.34 -3.06
CA VAL A 72 12.01 -6.98 -3.88
C VAL A 72 13.25 -7.18 -3.03
N LYS A 73 13.61 -8.44 -2.75
CA LYS A 73 14.70 -8.75 -1.82
C LYS A 73 14.51 -7.92 -0.54
N ASN A 74 15.54 -7.21 -0.08
CA ASN A 74 15.53 -6.41 1.13
C ASN A 74 14.81 -5.05 0.99
N LEU A 75 14.28 -4.72 -0.18
CA LEU A 75 13.51 -3.50 -0.40
C LEU A 75 12.03 -3.76 -0.09
N VAL A 76 11.45 -2.94 0.78
CA VAL A 76 10.00 -2.80 0.94
C VAL A 76 9.66 -1.32 0.87
N ALA A 77 8.69 -0.98 0.03
CA ALA A 77 8.19 0.38 -0.12
C ALA A 77 6.67 0.37 -0.11
N MET A 78 6.07 1.41 0.45
CA MET A 78 4.62 1.57 0.55
C MET A 78 4.22 3.00 0.18
N GLN A 79 3.10 3.13 -0.54
CA GLN A 79 2.57 4.41 -0.98
C GLN A 79 1.80 5.14 0.13
N PHE A 80 1.23 4.40 1.08
CA PHE A 80 0.60 4.95 2.27
C PHE A 80 1.65 5.33 3.33
N HIS A 81 1.22 6.10 4.33
CA HIS A 81 2.07 6.57 5.42
C HIS A 81 1.89 5.71 6.68
N PRO A 82 2.76 4.72 6.97
CA PRO A 82 2.61 3.87 8.14
C PRO A 82 2.63 4.67 9.45
N GLU A 83 3.41 5.74 9.53
CA GLU A 83 3.48 6.65 10.68
C GLU A 83 2.18 7.45 10.92
N LYS A 84 1.31 7.55 9.90
CA LYS A 84 -0.01 8.20 9.97
C LYS A 84 -1.17 7.20 10.05
N SER A 85 -0.88 5.90 9.98
CA SER A 85 -1.89 4.83 9.86
C SER A 85 -2.26 4.17 11.19
N GLY A 86 -2.09 4.86 12.31
CA GLY A 86 -2.48 4.38 13.64
C GLY A 86 -1.80 3.06 14.04
N ARG A 87 -2.55 2.18 14.73
CA ARG A 87 -2.02 0.91 15.25
C ARG A 87 -1.50 -0.04 14.15
N PRO A 88 -2.21 -0.28 13.03
CA PRO A 88 -1.67 -1.10 11.93
C PRO A 88 -0.36 -0.55 11.38
N GLY A 89 -0.27 0.77 11.21
CA GLY A 89 0.95 1.44 10.76
C GLY A 89 2.12 1.29 11.73
N LEU A 90 1.88 1.43 13.03
CA LEU A 90 2.90 1.18 14.06
C LEU A 90 3.37 -0.28 14.08
N GLN A 91 2.46 -1.24 13.85
CA GLN A 91 2.82 -2.65 13.74
C GLN A 91 3.74 -2.90 12.52
N ILE A 92 3.47 -2.28 11.37
CA ILE A 92 4.36 -2.33 10.20
C ILE A 92 5.76 -1.82 10.55
N LEU A 93 5.86 -0.65 11.19
CA LEU A 93 7.15 -0.06 11.56
C LEU A 93 7.91 -0.96 12.54
N LYS A 94 7.21 -1.54 13.53
CA LYS A 94 7.79 -2.51 14.47
C LYS A 94 8.33 -3.74 13.74
N ASN A 95 7.54 -4.33 12.83
CA ASN A 95 7.96 -5.48 12.05
C ASN A 95 9.17 -5.16 11.17
N PHE A 96 9.16 -4.00 10.52
CA PHE A 96 10.27 -3.53 9.70
C PHE A 96 11.57 -3.41 10.50
N CYS A 97 11.53 -2.82 11.70
CA CYS A 97 12.70 -2.72 12.58
C CYS A 97 13.24 -4.09 13.05
N ALA A 98 12.40 -5.12 13.13
CA ALA A 98 12.78 -6.48 13.52
C ALA A 98 13.23 -7.35 12.33
N TRP A 99 12.92 -6.93 11.10
CA TRP A 99 13.18 -7.71 9.90
C TRP A 99 14.65 -7.62 9.49
N ARG A 100 15.26 -8.77 9.19
CA ARG A 100 16.69 -8.87 8.84
C ARG A 100 16.98 -8.65 7.35
N GLY A 101 15.96 -8.64 6.50
CA GLY A 101 16.14 -8.40 5.07
C GLY A 101 16.88 -9.52 4.35
N ASN A 102 16.74 -10.78 4.79
CA ASN A 102 17.33 -11.96 4.15
C ASN A 102 16.38 -13.18 4.08
N ASP A 103 15.11 -12.98 4.40
CA ASP A 103 14.07 -14.02 4.43
C ASP A 103 13.34 -14.14 3.08
N PHE A 104 14.08 -14.50 2.01
CA PHE A 104 13.56 -14.58 0.63
C PHE A 104 13.32 -16.01 0.16
#